data_AF-A0AAQ1G7I3-F1
#
_entry.id   AF-A0AAQ1G7I3-F1
#
_cell.length_a   1.000
_cell.length_b   1.000
_cell.length_c   1.000
_cell.angle_alpha   90.00
_cell.angle_beta   90.00
_cell.angle_gamma   90.00
#
_symmetry.space_group_name_H-M   'P 1'
#
loop_
_entity.id
_entity.type
_entity.pdbx_description
1 polymer ?
#
loop_
_entity_poly.entity_id
_entity_poly.type
_entity_poly.pdbx_seq_one_letter_code
_entity_poly.pdbx_strand_id
1 'polypeptide(L)'
;MNAPAPLSKRSGLPTGSGWLTLVFVLGVASALAVSYSAHWSRQLLNELATEMDVREKAQAEWGRLVLEQSTWTAYSRIERIATEQLGMHVPEPSDVILVKP
;
A
#
# COMPACT_ATOMS: atom_id res chain seq x y z
N MET A 1 79.27 31.51 -6.42
CA MET A 1 79.11 30.07 -6.16
C MET A 1 77.64 29.80 -5.87
N ASN A 2 76.81 29.58 -6.90
CA ASN A 2 75.41 29.19 -6.72
C ASN A 2 75.16 27.95 -7.58
N ALA A 3 74.87 26.83 -6.94
CA ALA A 3 74.27 25.67 -7.60
C ALA A 3 72.91 25.42 -6.92
N PRO A 4 71.79 25.53 -7.66
CA PRO A 4 70.46 25.17 -7.13
C PRO A 4 70.24 23.65 -7.14
N ALA A 5 69.38 23.22 -6.20
CA ALA A 5 69.06 21.85 -5.82
C ALA A 5 68.56 20.93 -6.96
N PRO A 6 68.77 19.61 -6.88
CA PRO A 6 67.93 18.66 -7.60
C PRO A 6 66.64 18.38 -6.80
N LEU A 7 65.52 18.83 -7.36
CA LEU A 7 64.17 18.48 -6.92
C LEU A 7 63.71 17.14 -7.52
N SER A 8 62.83 16.50 -6.76
CA SER A 8 61.83 15.50 -7.18
C SER A 8 62.28 14.04 -7.25
N LYS A 9 62.16 13.38 -6.09
CA LYS A 9 61.85 11.95 -6.05
C LYS A 9 60.37 11.80 -6.43
N ARG A 10 60.08 11.64 -7.72
CA ARG A 10 58.73 11.22 -8.15
C ARG A 10 58.53 9.78 -7.67
N SER A 11 57.80 9.61 -6.58
CA SER A 11 57.31 8.30 -6.16
C SER A 11 56.39 7.77 -7.26
N GLY A 12 56.89 6.82 -8.05
CA GLY A 12 56.05 6.02 -8.91
C GLY A 12 54.99 5.31 -8.07
N LEU A 13 53.76 5.28 -8.57
CA LEU A 13 52.64 4.61 -7.93
C LEU A 13 53.07 3.18 -7.52
N PRO A 14 52.83 2.75 -6.27
CA PRO A 14 53.23 1.43 -5.81
C PRO A 14 52.60 0.37 -6.72
N THR A 15 53.32 -0.73 -6.97
CA THR A 15 52.97 -1.80 -7.91
C THR A 15 51.59 -2.44 -7.67
N GLY A 16 50.98 -2.20 -6.50
CA GLY A 16 49.60 -2.59 -6.16
C GLY A 16 48.50 -1.59 -6.54
N SER A 17 48.82 -0.45 -7.18
CA SER A 17 47.85 0.60 -7.53
C SER A 17 46.78 0.12 -8.53
N GLY A 18 47.12 -0.85 -9.40
CA GLY A 18 46.15 -1.46 -10.32
C GLY A 18 45.04 -2.22 -9.58
N TRP A 19 45.38 -2.94 -8.50
CA TRP A 19 44.40 -3.66 -7.68
C TRP A 19 43.43 -2.71 -6.97
N LEU A 20 43.95 -1.62 -6.39
CA LEU A 20 43.11 -0.62 -5.74
C LEU A 20 42.15 0.05 -6.73
N THR A 21 42.63 0.34 -7.94
CA THR A 21 41.79 0.92 -9.00
C THR A 21 40.69 -0.06 -9.43
N LEU A 22 41.02 -1.35 -9.57
CA LEU A 22 40.05 -2.38 -9.92
C LEU A 22 38.94 -2.52 -8.86
N VAL A 23 39.31 -2.60 -7.58
CA VAL A 23 38.33 -2.70 -6.48
C VAL A 23 37.47 -1.45 -6.41
N PHE A 24 38.04 -0.27 -6.62
CA PHE A 24 37.29 0.98 -6.67
C PHE A 24 36.25 0.97 -7.79
N VAL A 25 36.64 0.58 -9.01
CA VAL A 25 35.72 0.49 -10.16
C VAL A 25 34.62 -0.54 -9.90
N LEU A 26 34.95 -1.70 -9.34
CA LEU A 26 33.96 -2.72 -8.97
C LEU A 26 32.97 -2.22 -7.92
N GLY A 27 33.45 -1.47 -6.92
CA GLY A 27 32.60 -0.85 -5.91
C GLY A 27 31.63 0.16 -6.49
N VAL A 28 32.11 1.05 -7.37
CA VAL A 28 31.26 2.04 -8.07
C VAL A 28 30.23 1.34 -8.96
N ALA A 29 30.64 0.32 -9.72
CA ALA A 29 29.75 -0.46 -10.56
C ALA A 29 28.65 -1.16 -9.74
N SER A 30 29.01 -1.74 -8.59
CA SER A 30 28.06 -2.36 -7.67
C SER A 30 27.06 -1.35 -7.10
N ALA A 31 27.53 -0.18 -6.65
CA ALA A 31 26.65 0.87 -6.12
C ALA A 31 25.62 1.34 -7.14
N LEU A 32 26.05 1.56 -8.39
CA LEU A 32 25.16 1.92 -9.49
C LEU A 32 24.19 0.79 -9.83
N ALA A 33 24.65 -0.45 -9.90
CA ALA A 33 23.81 -1.61 -10.19
C ALA A 33 22.71 -1.82 -9.13
N VAL A 34 23.05 -1.70 -7.85
CA VAL A 34 22.08 -1.82 -6.74
C VAL A 34 21.05 -0.69 -6.80
N SER A 35 21.49 0.55 -6.99
CA SER A 35 20.59 1.70 -7.10
C SER A 35 19.65 1.59 -8.30
N TYR A 36 20.17 1.12 -9.44
CA TYR A 36 19.39 0.88 -10.65
C TYR A 36 18.34 -0.21 -10.45
N SER A 37 18.74 -1.34 -9.85
CA SER A 37 17.83 -2.44 -9.51
C SER A 37 16.71 -1.98 -8.55
N ALA A 38 17.06 -1.18 -7.54
CA ALA A 38 16.08 -0.61 -6.62
C ALA A 38 15.12 0.36 -7.33
N HIS A 39 15.61 1.18 -8.26
CA HIS A 39 14.76 2.08 -9.04
C HIS A 39 13.77 1.30 -9.92
N TRP A 40 14.25 0.27 -10.61
CA TRP A 40 13.42 -0.60 -11.43
C TRP A 40 12.36 -1.34 -10.59
N SER A 41 12.77 -1.87 -9.44
CA SER A 41 11.85 -2.52 -8.50
C SER A 41 10.74 -1.58 -8.04
N ARG A 42 11.06 -0.31 -7.74
CA ARG A 42 10.05 0.70 -7.38
C ARG A 42 9.07 0.97 -8.52
N GLN A 43 9.51 1.00 -9.78
CA GLN A 43 8.61 1.19 -10.92
C GLN A 43 7.61 0.04 -11.04
N LEU A 44 8.08 -1.21 -10.97
CA LEU A 44 7.21 -2.39 -11.03
C LEU A 44 6.22 -2.43 -9.87
N LEU A 45 6.66 -2.06 -8.66
CA LEU A 45 5.80 -1.98 -7.48
C LEU A 45 4.74 -0.89 -7.62
N ASN A 46 5.09 0.26 -8.19
CA ASN A 46 4.13 1.33 -8.42
C ASN A 46 3.03 0.91 -9.39
N GLU A 47 3.39 0.22 -10.47
CA GLU A 47 2.41 -0.28 -11.43
C GLU A 47 1.46 -1.29 -10.79
N LEU A 48 1.99 -2.23 -9.99
CA LEU A 48 1.16 -3.14 -9.21
C LEU A 48 0.25 -2.39 -8.21
N ALA A 49 0.77 -1.38 -7.52
CA ALA A 49 0.01 -0.60 -6.54
C ALA A 49 -1.17 0.13 -7.20
N THR A 50 -1.02 0.62 -8.43
CA THR A 50 -2.13 1.29 -9.15
C THR A 50 -3.29 0.36 -9.44
N GLU A 51 -3.03 -0.88 -9.86
CA GLU A 51 -4.07 -1.89 -10.08
C GLU A 51 -4.71 -2.34 -8.76
N MET A 52 -3.91 -2.42 -7.69
CA MET A 52 -4.41 -2.73 -6.35
C MET A 52 -5.35 -1.64 -5.80
N ASP A 53 -5.04 -0.37 -6.01
CA ASP A 53 -5.88 0.76 -5.55
C ASP A 53 -7.29 0.70 -6.17
N VAL A 54 -7.42 0.32 -7.44
CA VAL A 54 -8.71 0.11 -8.09
C VAL A 54 -9.50 -1.01 -7.41
N ARG A 55 -8.84 -2.12 -7.08
CA ARG A 55 -9.46 -3.26 -6.38
C ARG A 55 -9.89 -2.89 -4.97
N GLU A 56 -9.06 -2.16 -4.23
CA GLU A 56 -9.37 -1.72 -2.86
C GLU A 56 -10.60 -0.80 -2.84
N LYS A 57 -10.71 0.13 -3.79
CA LYS A 57 -11.90 0.99 -3.93
C LYS A 57 -13.17 0.18 -4.17
N ALA A 58 -13.12 -0.78 -5.09
CA ALA A 58 -14.26 -1.66 -5.37
C ALA A 58 -14.65 -2.52 -4.14
N GLN A 59 -13.67 -3.02 -3.38
CA GLN A 59 -13.95 -3.77 -2.16
C GLN A 59 -14.56 -2.90 -1.06
N ALA A 60 -14.14 -1.64 -0.93
CA ALA A 60 -14.73 -0.70 0.01
C ALA A 60 -16.20 -0.40 -0.32
N GLU A 61 -16.51 -0.16 -1.61
CA GLU A 61 -17.89 0.02 -2.07
C GLU A 61 -18.74 -1.23 -1.82
N TRP A 62 -18.21 -2.41 -2.13
CA TRP A 62 -18.90 -3.66 -1.86
C TRP A 62 -19.15 -3.87 -0.36
N GLY A 63 -18.18 -3.59 0.49
CA GLY A 63 -18.33 -3.63 1.95
C GLY A 63 -19.44 -2.69 2.43
N ARG A 64 -19.52 -1.48 1.88
CA ARG A 64 -20.61 -0.53 2.16
C ARG A 64 -21.97 -1.09 1.75
N LEU A 65 -22.07 -1.64 0.54
CA LEU A 65 -23.31 -2.25 0.04
C LEU A 65 -23.75 -3.45 0.87
N VAL A 66 -22.81 -4.29 1.34
CA VAL A 66 -23.11 -5.43 2.22
C VAL A 66 -23.64 -4.94 3.57
N LEU A 67 -23.07 -3.87 4.13
CA LEU A 67 -23.56 -3.26 5.37
C LEU A 67 -24.97 -2.69 5.18
N GLU A 68 -25.21 -1.98 4.06
CA GLU A 68 -26.54 -1.52 3.68
C GLU A 68 -27.51 -2.71 3.63
N GLN A 69 -27.20 -3.75 2.85
CA GLN A 69 -28.04 -4.94 2.70
C GLN A 69 -28.33 -5.62 4.03
N SER A 70 -27.32 -5.81 4.88
CA SER A 70 -27.49 -6.47 6.18
C SER A 70 -28.50 -5.77 7.09
N THR A 71 -28.63 -4.45 6.95
CA THR A 71 -29.61 -3.63 7.69
C THR A 71 -31.04 -3.90 7.20
N TRP A 72 -31.24 -4.08 5.89
CA TRP A 72 -32.55 -4.44 5.31
C TRP A 72 -32.94 -5.88 5.64
N THR A 73 -32.00 -6.82 5.64
CA THR A 73 -32.28 -8.23 5.96
C THR A 73 -32.69 -8.40 7.43
N ALA A 74 -32.06 -7.66 8.35
CA ALA A 74 -32.45 -7.67 9.75
C ALA A 74 -33.90 -7.19 9.94
N TYR A 75 -34.30 -6.11 9.26
CA TYR A 75 -35.66 -5.57 9.35
C TYR A 75 -36.69 -6.51 8.73
N SER A 76 -36.45 -7.02 7.51
CA SER A 76 -37.38 -7.98 6.87
C SER A 76 -37.52 -9.28 7.65
N ARG A 77 -36.45 -9.74 8.31
CA ARG A 77 -36.50 -10.93 9.15
C ARG A 77 -37.32 -10.69 10.42
N ILE A 78 -37.22 -9.50 11.02
CA ILE A 78 -38.03 -9.13 12.20
C ILE A 78 -39.50 -9.01 11.80
N GLU A 79 -39.82 -8.34 10.68
CA GLU A 79 -41.17 -8.21 10.17
C GLU A 79 -41.80 -9.57 9.84
N ARG A 80 -41.04 -10.46 9.19
CA ARG A 80 -41.52 -11.82 8.93
C ARG A 80 -41.78 -12.60 10.22
N ILE A 81 -40.90 -12.51 11.22
CA ILE A 81 -41.14 -13.17 12.52
C ILE A 81 -42.37 -12.57 13.22
N ALA A 82 -42.54 -11.24 13.18
CA ALA A 82 -43.69 -10.55 13.74
C ALA A 82 -45.01 -10.99 13.10
N THR A 83 -45.07 -11.09 11.77
CA THR A 83 -46.29 -11.47 11.05
C THR A 83 -46.55 -12.97 11.09
N GLU A 84 -45.53 -13.81 10.84
CA GLU A 84 -45.71 -15.27 10.73
C GLU A 84 -45.74 -16.00 12.08
N GLN A 85 -44.91 -15.60 13.05
CA GLN A 85 -44.83 -16.30 14.34
C GLN A 85 -45.64 -15.63 15.45
N LEU A 86 -45.73 -14.30 15.43
CA LEU A 86 -46.50 -13.55 16.43
C LEU A 86 -47.89 -13.14 15.95
N GLY A 87 -48.24 -13.40 14.67
CA GLY A 87 -49.55 -13.07 14.10
C GLY A 87 -49.84 -11.57 14.06
N MET A 88 -48.81 -10.72 14.17
CA MET A 88 -49.00 -9.27 14.19
C MET A 88 -49.44 -8.77 12.82
N HIS A 89 -50.63 -8.16 12.80
CA HIS A 89 -51.23 -7.46 11.68
C HIS A 89 -51.47 -5.99 12.07
N VAL A 90 -51.33 -5.07 11.11
CA VAL A 90 -51.58 -3.64 11.34
C VAL A 90 -53.06 -3.47 11.75
N PRO A 91 -53.36 -2.95 12.95
CA PRO A 91 -54.74 -2.85 13.43
C PRO A 91 -55.53 -1.84 12.60
N GLU A 92 -56.78 -2.16 12.29
CA GLU A 92 -57.69 -1.23 11.63
C GLU A 92 -58.03 -0.05 12.59
N PRO A 93 -58.40 1.13 12.06
CA PRO A 93 -58.74 2.29 12.90
C PRO A 93 -59.87 2.02 13.91
N SER A 94 -60.70 1.01 13.67
CA SER A 94 -61.78 0.56 14.57
C SER A 94 -61.30 -0.18 15.82
N ASP A 95 -60.05 -0.67 15.85
CA ASP A 95 -59.50 -1.46 16.96
C ASP A 95 -58.61 -0.64 17.91
N VAL A 96 -58.44 0.66 17.64
CA VAL A 96 -57.57 1.55 18.41
C VAL A 96 -58.37 2.30 19.47
N ILE A 97 -58.28 1.86 20.73
CA ILE A 97 -58.87 2.56 21.88
C ILE A 97 -57.81 3.46 22.51
N LEU A 98 -57.97 4.78 22.37
CA LEU A 98 -57.07 5.77 22.95
C LEU A 98 -57.42 5.96 24.44
N VAL A 99 -56.60 5.42 25.34
CA VAL A 99 -56.76 5.67 26.77
C VAL A 99 -56.01 6.96 27.11
N LYS A 100 -56.74 7.99 27.53
CA LYS A 100 -56.13 9.21 28.10
C LYS A 100 -55.58 8.91 29.50
N PRO A 101 -54.44 9.53 29.87
CA PRO A 101 -53.77 9.30 31.15
C PRO A 101 -54.65 9.64 32.35
#